data_AF-A0A1N6ZHX7-F1
#
_entry.id   AF-A0A1N6ZHX7-F1
#
_cell.length_a   1.000
_cell.length_b   1.000
_cell.length_c   1.000
_cell.angle_alpha   90.00
_cell.angle_beta   90.00
_cell.angle_gamma   90.00
#
_symmetry.space_group_name_H-M   'P 1'
#
loop_
_entity.id
_entity.type
_entity.pdbx_description
1 polymer ?
#
loop_
_entity_poly.entity_id
_entity_poly.type
_entity_poly.pdbx_seq_one_letter_code
_entity_poly.pdbx_strand_id
1 'polypeptide(L)'
;MQKYNGRRTLLMLALLGSLSTACLMGCSGNDSQTEQTTSTAETSTMEIKSEPFGTAPDGQEVQLYTLTNDSGMIVKITNYGAIVTSIQTPDREGNLGEVALGFDNVDGYVPNDPHFGGIVGRYANRIAKGKFTLDGQEYTLATNNAPNHLHGGITGFDRVVWQAEPLQRQNAIRLTYVSKDGEEGYPGNLTVVVTYTLTGFNALKIDYEATTDKATPVNLTNHSYFNLSAGKEKDILNHIVTINADQFTATDETLIPTGELAPVKGTPYDFTTPTRVGERIDNLQGYGYDLNYVVRNGGEKLVHAATVEEPTTGRVMEVHTTQPGIQFYTAFHLDGTLTGHNNTTYNRYAGLCLEAQHFPDSPNQERFPSSIIRPGEKYSETTVYKFGVKE
;
A
#
# COMPACT_ATOMS: atom_id res chain seq x y z
N MET A 1 -41.94 -29.65 -31.25
CA MET A 1 -42.29 -31.06 -30.96
C MET A 1 -41.43 -31.45 -29.75
N GLN A 2 -41.86 -31.87 -28.56
CA GLN A 2 -43.07 -32.47 -27.96
C GLN A 2 -42.99 -32.08 -26.45
N LYS A 3 -43.88 -31.24 -25.90
CA LYS A 3 -44.99 -31.53 -24.94
C LYS A 3 -44.87 -32.80 -24.06
N TYR A 4 -44.97 -32.64 -22.73
CA TYR A 4 -46.08 -33.07 -21.84
C TYR A 4 -45.73 -32.69 -20.36
N ASN A 5 -46.40 -31.78 -19.66
CA ASN A 5 -47.72 -31.79 -18.99
C ASN A 5 -47.83 -32.60 -17.67
N GLY A 6 -48.22 -31.91 -16.58
CA GLY A 6 -48.62 -32.51 -15.32
C GLY A 6 -49.08 -31.52 -14.25
N ARG A 7 -50.21 -30.83 -14.47
CA ARG A 7 -50.99 -30.09 -13.45
C ARG A 7 -51.85 -31.08 -12.64
N ARG A 8 -52.00 -30.87 -11.31
CA ARG A 8 -53.28 -31.09 -10.61
C ARG A 8 -53.48 -30.09 -9.46
N THR A 9 -54.68 -29.54 -9.46
CA THR A 9 -55.30 -28.55 -8.57
C THR A 9 -56.12 -29.28 -7.48
N LEU A 10 -56.45 -28.64 -6.35
CA LEU A 10 -57.82 -28.28 -5.88
C LEU A 10 -58.00 -28.27 -4.33
N LEU A 11 -58.48 -27.13 -3.80
CA LEU A 11 -59.57 -26.87 -2.79
C LEU A 11 -59.59 -27.67 -1.44
N MET A 12 -60.15 -27.24 -0.29
CA MET A 12 -61.14 -26.23 0.12
C MET A 12 -61.17 -26.13 1.67
N LEU A 13 -61.33 -24.92 2.19
CA LEU A 13 -62.28 -24.45 3.23
C LEU A 13 -62.75 -25.32 4.44
N ALA A 14 -62.63 -24.69 5.63
CA ALA A 14 -63.73 -24.25 6.53
C ALA A 14 -64.32 -25.14 7.67
N LEU A 15 -64.27 -24.53 8.87
CA LEU A 15 -65.35 -24.29 9.87
C LEU A 15 -65.66 -25.28 11.03
N LEU A 16 -65.45 -24.75 12.27
CA LEU A 16 -66.39 -24.53 13.39
C LEU A 16 -66.89 -25.65 14.35
N GLY A 17 -66.76 -25.36 15.67
CA GLY A 17 -67.63 -25.80 16.79
C GLY A 17 -67.18 -27.05 17.57
N SER A 18 -67.34 -27.24 18.89
CA SER A 18 -67.77 -26.47 20.07
C SER A 18 -67.77 -27.42 21.30
N LEU A 19 -67.58 -26.89 22.54
CA LEU A 19 -68.05 -27.40 23.86
C LEU A 19 -67.41 -28.72 24.41
N SER A 20 -67.06 -28.99 25.70
CA SER A 20 -67.32 -28.39 27.02
C SER A 20 -66.36 -28.99 28.10
N THR A 21 -66.04 -28.20 29.13
CA THR A 21 -65.93 -28.50 30.59
C THR A 21 -65.00 -29.59 31.19
N ALA A 22 -64.11 -29.10 32.07
CA ALA A 22 -64.00 -29.39 33.52
C ALA A 22 -62.68 -29.98 34.08
N CYS A 23 -62.22 -29.31 35.14
CA CYS A 23 -61.54 -29.78 36.35
C CYS A 23 -60.11 -29.29 36.63
N LEU A 24 -60.00 -28.76 37.85
CA LEU A 24 -58.88 -28.19 38.58
C LEU A 24 -57.79 -29.24 38.85
N MET A 25 -56.52 -28.82 38.81
CA MET A 25 -55.58 -28.85 39.95
C MET A 25 -54.19 -28.43 39.46
N GLY A 26 -53.55 -27.53 40.21
CA GLY A 26 -52.26 -26.95 39.83
C GLY A 26 -51.09 -27.91 39.93
N CYS A 27 -50.00 -27.53 39.27
CA CYS A 27 -48.63 -27.73 39.72
C CYS A 27 -47.73 -26.80 38.91
N SER A 28 -46.87 -26.10 39.64
CA SER A 28 -45.84 -25.18 39.18
C SER A 28 -44.85 -25.84 38.21
N GLY A 29 -44.39 -25.11 37.19
CA GLY A 29 -43.29 -25.55 36.35
C GLY A 29 -43.03 -24.66 35.14
N ASN A 30 -42.08 -23.72 35.29
CA ASN A 30 -41.22 -23.10 34.26
C ASN A 30 -41.80 -22.87 32.86
N ASP A 31 -42.32 -21.67 32.61
CA ASP A 31 -42.35 -21.10 31.26
C ASP A 31 -40.98 -20.49 30.95
N SER A 32 -40.21 -21.20 30.13
CA SER A 32 -39.06 -20.65 29.41
C SER A 32 -39.56 -19.62 28.39
N GLN A 33 -39.47 -18.34 28.75
CA GLN A 33 -39.62 -17.25 27.81
C GLN A 33 -38.44 -17.29 26.82
N THR A 34 -38.73 -17.59 25.57
CA THR A 34 -37.86 -17.25 24.44
C THR A 34 -37.72 -15.74 24.37
N GLU A 35 -36.65 -15.21 24.95
CA GLU A 35 -36.15 -13.87 24.64
C GLU A 35 -35.74 -13.84 23.17
N GLN A 36 -36.54 -13.13 22.36
CA GLN A 36 -36.04 -12.59 21.10
C GLN A 36 -34.91 -11.61 21.46
N THR A 37 -33.68 -12.10 21.39
CA THR A 37 -32.49 -11.25 21.36
C THR A 37 -32.55 -10.48 20.05
N THR A 38 -33.15 -9.29 20.07
CA THR A 38 -32.86 -8.27 19.07
C THR A 38 -31.36 -8.04 19.11
N SER A 39 -30.65 -8.61 18.15
CA SER A 39 -29.28 -8.25 17.80
C SER A 39 -29.27 -6.77 17.50
N THR A 40 -28.99 -5.94 18.52
CA THR A 40 -28.43 -4.62 18.31
C THR A 40 -27.17 -4.83 17.50
N ALA A 41 -27.21 -4.49 16.22
CA ALA A 41 -26.01 -4.34 15.42
C ALA A 41 -25.11 -3.36 16.18
N GLU A 42 -23.99 -3.85 16.70
CA GLU A 42 -22.95 -3.00 17.25
C GLU A 42 -22.59 -2.00 16.14
N THR A 43 -22.85 -0.73 16.40
CA THR A 43 -22.44 0.35 15.52
C THR A 43 -20.92 0.30 15.48
N SER A 44 -20.36 -0.13 14.35
CA SER A 44 -18.92 -0.09 14.05
C SER A 44 -18.32 1.22 14.57
N THR A 45 -17.29 1.11 15.41
CA THR A 45 -16.59 2.28 16.00
C THR A 45 -15.61 2.94 15.03
N MET A 46 -15.44 2.38 13.83
CA MET A 46 -14.61 2.91 12.77
C MET A 46 -15.17 4.25 12.27
N GLU A 47 -14.56 5.34 12.72
CA GLU A 47 -14.82 6.71 12.26
C GLU A 47 -13.51 7.28 11.68
N ILE A 48 -13.57 7.75 10.44
CA ILE A 48 -12.46 8.48 9.81
C ILE A 48 -12.57 9.93 10.26
N LYS A 49 -11.59 10.39 11.03
CA LYS A 49 -11.50 11.77 11.51
C LYS A 49 -10.63 12.58 10.56
N SER A 50 -11.01 13.82 10.29
CA SER A 50 -10.22 14.74 9.48
C SER A 50 -9.89 16.03 10.24
N GLU A 51 -8.65 16.50 10.14
CA GLU A 51 -8.18 17.74 10.75
C GLU A 51 -7.23 18.51 9.81
N PRO A 52 -7.07 19.84 9.97
CA PRO A 52 -6.05 20.59 9.22
C PRO A 52 -4.63 20.10 9.52
N PHE A 53 -3.81 19.97 8.48
CA PHE A 53 -2.42 19.52 8.55
C PHE A 53 -1.40 20.58 8.10
N GLY A 54 -1.90 21.67 7.49
CA GLY A 54 -1.10 22.82 7.06
C GLY A 54 -1.49 23.29 5.66
N THR A 55 -0.53 23.86 4.95
CA THR A 55 -0.73 24.45 3.62
C THR A 55 0.38 24.01 2.67
N ALA A 56 0.02 23.59 1.46
CA ALA A 56 0.97 23.19 0.43
C ALA A 56 1.72 24.43 -0.14
N PRO A 57 2.85 24.24 -0.86
CA PRO A 57 3.63 25.35 -1.44
C PRO A 57 2.85 26.29 -2.34
N ASP A 58 1.80 25.79 -2.99
CA ASP A 58 0.93 26.54 -3.89
C ASP A 58 -0.26 27.23 -3.17
N GLY A 59 -0.31 27.15 -1.84
CA GLY A 59 -1.33 27.76 -1.01
C GLY A 59 -2.58 26.91 -0.78
N GLN A 60 -2.65 25.69 -1.32
CA GLN A 60 -3.79 24.80 -1.09
C GLN A 60 -3.82 24.26 0.35
N GLU A 61 -5.02 24.18 0.94
CA GLU A 61 -5.21 23.60 2.27
C GLU A 61 -4.96 22.09 2.26
N VAL A 62 -4.25 21.61 3.27
CA VAL A 62 -3.90 20.21 3.44
C VAL A 62 -4.57 19.67 4.69
N GLN A 63 -5.21 18.52 4.55
CA GLN A 63 -5.95 17.81 5.60
C GLN A 63 -5.24 16.50 5.95
N LEU A 64 -5.35 16.09 7.21
CA LEU A 64 -4.93 14.80 7.73
C LEU A 64 -6.17 13.97 8.07
N TYR A 65 -6.19 12.72 7.64
CA TYR A 65 -7.27 11.76 7.85
C TYR A 65 -6.76 10.61 8.71
N THR A 66 -7.37 10.41 9.87
CA THR A 66 -7.04 9.30 10.78
C THR A 66 -8.08 8.19 10.63
N LEU A 67 -7.61 7.00 10.23
CA LEU A 67 -8.38 5.77 10.17
C LEU A 67 -7.99 4.91 11.37
N THR A 68 -8.99 4.37 12.08
CA THR A 68 -8.79 3.41 13.18
C THR A 68 -9.67 2.20 12.92
N ASN A 69 -9.12 0.99 13.03
CA ASN A 69 -9.92 -0.23 12.96
C ASN A 69 -10.33 -0.72 14.36
N ASP A 70 -11.25 -1.68 14.42
CA ASP A 70 -11.73 -2.24 15.69
C ASP A 70 -10.64 -3.01 16.48
N SER A 71 -9.52 -3.36 15.82
CA SER A 71 -8.35 -3.98 16.45
C SER A 71 -7.36 -2.95 17.05
N GLY A 72 -7.67 -1.65 16.95
CA GLY A 72 -6.87 -0.57 17.53
C GLY A 72 -5.68 -0.11 16.68
N MET A 73 -5.46 -0.67 15.48
CA MET A 73 -4.47 -0.15 14.55
C MET A 73 -4.92 1.23 14.03
N ILE A 74 -3.97 2.16 13.95
CA ILE A 74 -4.20 3.54 13.50
C ILE A 74 -3.35 3.80 12.26
N VAL A 75 -3.96 4.38 11.23
CA VAL A 75 -3.26 4.88 10.05
C VAL A 75 -3.66 6.32 9.81
N LYS A 76 -2.68 7.20 9.59
CA LYS A 76 -2.96 8.58 9.19
C LYS A 76 -2.48 8.83 7.76
N ILE A 77 -3.33 9.48 6.98
CA ILE A 77 -3.10 9.77 5.57
C ILE A 77 -3.41 11.23 5.33
N THR A 78 -2.53 11.96 4.64
CA THR A 78 -2.82 13.33 4.21
C THR A 78 -3.15 13.38 2.72
N ASN A 79 -3.96 14.38 2.31
CA ASN A 79 -4.23 14.61 0.90
C ASN A 79 -3.07 15.29 0.16
N TYR A 80 -2.04 15.78 0.83
CA TYR A 80 -0.78 16.13 0.18
C TYR A 80 -0.01 14.86 -0.17
N GLY A 81 0.31 14.68 -1.45
CA GLY A 81 1.03 13.51 -1.96
C GLY A 81 0.32 12.16 -1.77
N ALA A 82 -0.94 12.17 -1.31
CA ALA A 82 -1.62 10.99 -0.79
C ALA A 82 -0.76 10.23 0.25
N ILE A 83 0.01 10.95 1.06
CA ILE A 83 1.05 10.42 1.95
C ILE A 83 0.46 9.65 3.12
N VAL A 84 0.98 8.46 3.39
CA VAL A 84 0.82 7.76 4.68
C VAL A 84 1.79 8.36 5.69
N THR A 85 1.27 9.16 6.62
CA THR A 85 2.10 9.90 7.58
C THR A 85 2.34 9.14 8.88
N SER A 86 1.53 8.12 9.20
CA SER A 86 1.64 7.37 10.45
C SER A 86 1.00 6.00 10.29
N ILE A 87 1.65 4.97 10.83
CA ILE A 87 1.10 3.63 10.97
C ILE A 87 1.44 3.14 12.38
N GLN A 88 0.43 2.99 13.23
CA GLN A 88 0.62 2.53 14.60
C GLN A 88 0.05 1.14 14.79
N THR A 89 0.89 0.20 15.24
CA THR A 89 0.53 -1.22 15.36
C THR A 89 0.93 -1.80 16.73
N PRO A 90 0.17 -2.76 17.28
CA PRO A 90 0.51 -3.38 18.56
C PRO A 90 1.77 -4.25 18.43
N ASP A 91 2.61 -4.27 19.47
CA ASP A 91 3.63 -5.31 19.67
C ASP A 91 3.06 -6.54 20.38
N ARG A 92 3.91 -7.52 20.73
CA ARG A 92 3.48 -8.75 21.42
C ARG A 92 2.88 -8.55 22.80
N GLU A 93 3.14 -7.41 23.41
CA GLU A 93 2.59 -7.03 24.71
C GLU A 93 1.30 -6.21 24.55
N GLY A 94 0.87 -5.93 23.30
CA GLY A 94 -0.28 -5.10 22.99
C GLY A 94 0.04 -3.60 22.98
N ASN A 95 1.30 -3.19 23.11
CA ASN A 95 1.68 -1.78 23.11
C ASN A 95 1.68 -1.23 21.67
N LEU A 96 0.88 -0.20 21.43
CA LEU A 96 0.83 0.48 20.15
C LEU A 96 2.12 1.28 19.91
N GLY A 97 2.69 1.20 18.70
CA GLY A 97 3.91 1.94 18.35
C GLY A 97 3.94 2.36 16.87
N GLU A 98 4.53 3.52 16.61
CA GLU A 98 4.72 4.10 15.28
C GLU A 98 5.75 3.29 14.49
N VAL A 99 5.33 2.67 13.39
CA VAL A 99 6.21 1.84 12.55
C VAL A 99 6.52 2.47 11.19
N ALA A 100 5.93 3.62 10.85
CA ALA A 100 6.28 4.39 9.65
C ALA A 100 7.16 5.58 10.02
N LEU A 101 8.19 5.85 9.20
CA LEU A 101 8.92 7.11 9.29
C LEU A 101 8.11 8.21 8.59
N GLY A 102 8.19 9.42 9.12
CA GLY A 102 7.45 10.56 8.62
C GLY A 102 7.61 11.77 9.53
N PHE A 103 6.78 12.78 9.28
CA PHE A 103 6.77 14.04 10.02
C PHE A 103 5.40 14.35 10.63
N ASP A 104 5.41 15.11 11.72
CA ASP A 104 4.21 15.52 12.46
C ASP A 104 3.44 16.66 11.78
N ASN A 105 4.00 17.30 10.74
CA ASN A 105 3.41 18.43 10.03
C ASN A 105 3.78 18.42 8.54
N VAL A 106 3.00 19.13 7.72
CA VAL A 106 3.24 19.22 6.27
C VAL A 106 4.59 19.87 5.92
N ASP A 107 5.08 20.78 6.77
CA ASP A 107 6.36 21.48 6.54
C ASP A 107 7.55 20.51 6.54
N GLY A 108 7.45 19.34 7.20
CA GLY A 108 8.47 18.30 7.09
C GLY A 108 8.52 17.63 5.71
N TYR A 109 7.39 17.55 5.01
CA TYR A 109 7.27 16.94 3.69
C TYR A 109 7.65 17.90 2.55
N VAL A 110 7.79 19.20 2.84
CA VAL A 110 8.09 20.25 1.87
C VAL A 110 9.42 20.92 2.23
N PRO A 111 10.35 21.20 1.29
CA PRO A 111 10.29 20.93 -0.14
C PRO A 111 11.10 19.69 -0.59
N ASN A 112 11.80 19.00 0.31
CA ASN A 112 12.83 18.01 -0.06
C ASN A 112 12.80 16.75 0.81
N ASP A 113 11.61 16.23 1.12
CA ASP A 113 11.54 14.92 1.76
C ASP A 113 12.04 13.81 0.80
N PRO A 114 12.56 12.69 1.34
CA PRO A 114 12.97 11.53 0.55
C PRO A 114 11.78 10.64 0.18
N HIS A 115 10.64 11.25 -0.17
CA HIS A 115 9.36 10.61 -0.53
C HIS A 115 8.73 9.81 0.62
N PHE A 116 8.79 10.27 1.87
CA PHE A 116 8.28 9.52 3.01
C PHE A 116 6.78 9.25 2.87
N GLY A 117 6.40 7.99 2.63
CA GLY A 117 5.01 7.54 2.63
C GLY A 117 4.16 8.04 1.46
N GLY A 118 4.72 8.81 0.53
CA GLY A 118 4.02 9.39 -0.61
C GLY A 118 3.65 8.38 -1.68
N ILE A 119 2.61 8.71 -2.46
CA ILE A 119 2.34 8.03 -3.71
C ILE A 119 3.28 8.55 -4.79
N VAL A 120 4.16 7.67 -5.24
CA VAL A 120 5.12 7.99 -6.30
C VAL A 120 4.49 7.76 -7.66
N GLY A 121 4.63 8.74 -8.55
CA GLY A 121 4.17 8.69 -9.93
C GLY A 121 4.46 10.01 -10.66
N ARG A 122 4.27 10.10 -11.98
CA ARG A 122 3.58 9.13 -12.86
C ARG A 122 4.32 7.79 -13.04
N TYR A 123 5.63 7.79 -12.88
CA TYR A 123 6.45 6.59 -12.96
C TYR A 123 7.38 6.45 -11.75
N ALA A 124 7.17 5.39 -10.97
CA ALA A 124 8.04 5.01 -9.86
C ALA A 124 9.38 4.46 -10.32
N ASN A 125 10.41 4.74 -9.52
CA ASN A 125 11.81 4.45 -9.80
C ASN A 125 12.34 5.19 -11.04
N ARG A 126 13.38 4.67 -11.68
CA ARG A 126 14.18 5.39 -12.67
C ARG A 126 13.72 5.15 -14.10
N ILE A 127 13.88 6.18 -14.94
CA ILE A 127 13.87 6.08 -16.41
C ILE A 127 15.23 6.58 -16.91
N ALA A 128 15.92 5.75 -17.68
CA ALA A 128 17.28 6.00 -18.15
C ALA A 128 17.35 7.31 -18.92
N LYS A 129 18.31 8.18 -18.55
CA LYS A 129 18.58 9.48 -19.18
C LYS A 129 17.38 10.44 -19.22
N GLY A 130 16.32 10.14 -18.46
CA GLY A 130 15.04 10.84 -18.54
C GLY A 130 14.42 10.82 -19.93
N LYS A 131 14.55 9.70 -20.66
CA LYS A 131 14.01 9.59 -22.01
C LYS A 131 13.35 8.24 -22.23
N PHE A 132 12.32 8.23 -23.05
CA PHE A 132 11.71 7.01 -23.57
C PHE A 132 11.09 7.28 -24.95
N THR A 133 10.89 6.22 -25.73
CA THR A 133 10.19 6.30 -27.02
C THR A 133 8.87 5.57 -26.93
N LEU A 134 7.78 6.22 -27.34
CA LEU A 134 6.44 5.63 -27.36
C LEU A 134 5.78 5.96 -28.70
N ASP A 135 5.30 4.92 -29.40
CA ASP A 135 4.66 5.02 -30.71
C ASP A 135 5.50 5.81 -31.74
N GLY A 136 6.83 5.65 -31.69
CA GLY A 136 7.79 6.30 -32.58
C GLY A 136 8.15 7.75 -32.21
N GLN A 137 7.57 8.29 -31.13
CA GLN A 137 7.87 9.62 -30.62
C GLN A 137 8.81 9.53 -29.39
N GLU A 138 9.92 10.28 -29.39
CA GLU A 138 10.76 10.44 -28.21
C GLU A 138 10.16 11.47 -27.25
N TYR A 139 10.16 11.13 -25.96
CA TYR A 139 9.78 12.00 -24.85
C TYR A 139 11.00 12.28 -23.97
N THR A 140 11.10 13.51 -23.47
CA THR A 140 12.17 13.93 -22.55
C THR A 140 11.54 14.39 -21.24
N LEU A 141 12.05 13.86 -20.15
CA LEU A 141 11.64 14.09 -18.76
C LEU A 141 12.75 14.85 -18.03
N ALA A 142 12.43 15.40 -16.85
CA ALA A 142 13.45 16.00 -16.00
C ALA A 142 14.46 14.94 -15.52
N THR A 143 15.76 15.24 -15.58
CA THR A 143 16.81 14.38 -15.00
C THR A 143 17.09 14.79 -13.55
N ASN A 144 16.07 14.67 -12.71
CA ASN A 144 16.10 15.06 -11.28
C ASN A 144 17.01 14.16 -10.43
N ASN A 145 17.41 13.00 -10.94
CA ASN A 145 18.45 12.14 -10.37
C ASN A 145 19.55 11.89 -11.41
N ALA A 146 20.31 12.94 -11.73
CA ALA A 146 21.24 12.95 -12.86
C ALA A 146 22.15 11.69 -12.90
N PRO A 147 22.31 11.05 -14.08
CA PRO A 147 21.81 11.48 -15.39
C PRO A 147 20.34 11.06 -15.69
N ASN A 148 19.64 10.45 -14.73
CA ASN A 148 18.35 9.77 -14.95
C ASN A 148 17.16 10.59 -14.42
N HIS A 149 15.96 10.19 -14.86
CA HIS A 149 14.70 10.63 -14.25
C HIS A 149 14.33 9.67 -13.12
N LEU A 150 13.76 10.18 -12.04
CA LEU A 150 13.40 9.41 -10.85
C LEU A 150 12.04 9.85 -10.30
N HIS A 151 11.21 8.87 -9.93
CA HIS A 151 10.00 9.07 -9.12
C HIS A 151 9.04 10.14 -9.67
N GLY A 152 8.85 10.16 -10.99
CA GLY A 152 7.90 11.05 -11.65
C GLY A 152 8.37 12.49 -11.87
N GLY A 153 9.52 12.90 -11.33
CA GLY A 153 10.19 14.16 -11.70
C GLY A 153 10.40 15.14 -10.56
N ILE A 154 10.37 16.43 -10.87
CA ILE A 154 10.65 17.51 -9.90
C ILE A 154 9.49 17.64 -8.90
N THR A 155 8.28 17.66 -9.43
CA THR A 155 7.02 17.70 -8.69
C THR A 155 6.20 16.45 -9.03
N GLY A 156 6.65 15.30 -8.51
CA GLY A 156 5.94 14.03 -8.63
C GLY A 156 4.61 14.01 -7.87
N PHE A 157 3.90 12.89 -7.98
CA PHE A 157 2.58 12.68 -7.37
C PHE A 157 2.56 12.77 -5.84
N ASP A 158 3.72 12.59 -5.20
CA ASP A 158 3.96 12.75 -3.78
C ASP A 158 4.03 14.22 -3.34
N ARG A 159 4.05 15.17 -4.28
CA ARG A 159 4.26 16.61 -4.02
C ARG A 159 3.11 17.51 -4.45
N VAL A 160 1.95 16.93 -4.73
CA VAL A 160 0.73 17.63 -5.18
C VAL A 160 -0.42 17.39 -4.21
N VAL A 161 -1.39 18.29 -4.19
CA VAL A 161 -2.62 18.10 -3.39
C VAL A 161 -3.63 17.27 -4.17
N TRP A 162 -4.08 16.18 -3.57
CA TRP A 162 -5.10 15.28 -4.08
C TRP A 162 -6.49 15.69 -3.60
N GLN A 163 -7.52 15.42 -4.40
CA GLN A 163 -8.89 15.52 -3.95
C GLN A 163 -9.23 14.31 -3.08
N ALA A 164 -9.53 14.54 -1.80
CA ALA A 164 -9.82 13.50 -0.83
C ALA A 164 -11.32 13.31 -0.58
N GLU A 165 -11.74 12.06 -0.46
CA GLU A 165 -13.10 11.64 -0.14
C GLU A 165 -13.07 10.48 0.87
N PRO A 166 -13.39 10.76 2.15
CA PRO A 166 -13.54 9.72 3.16
C PRO A 166 -14.76 8.81 2.88
N LEU A 167 -14.52 7.50 2.81
CA LEU A 167 -15.52 6.45 2.63
C LEU A 167 -15.78 5.75 3.97
N GLN A 168 -16.46 6.46 4.88
CA GLN A 168 -16.66 6.06 6.29
C GLN A 168 -17.05 4.59 6.48
N ARG A 169 -18.07 4.11 5.74
CA ARG A 169 -18.58 2.72 5.86
C ARG A 169 -17.57 1.64 5.48
N GLN A 170 -16.54 1.99 4.71
CA GLN A 170 -15.51 1.07 4.25
C GLN A 170 -14.23 1.18 5.09
N ASN A 171 -14.17 2.12 6.04
CA ASN A 171 -12.94 2.55 6.70
C ASN A 171 -11.82 2.82 5.68
N ALA A 172 -12.15 3.64 4.68
CA ALA A 172 -11.28 3.91 3.56
C ALA A 172 -11.28 5.40 3.19
N ILE A 173 -10.22 5.86 2.56
CA ILE A 173 -10.13 7.19 1.94
C ILE A 173 -9.77 7.03 0.47
N ARG A 174 -10.57 7.67 -0.39
CA ARG A 174 -10.31 7.77 -1.82
C ARG A 174 -9.65 9.11 -2.13
N LEU A 175 -8.53 9.07 -2.85
CA LEU A 175 -7.77 10.23 -3.27
C LEU A 175 -7.70 10.24 -4.79
N THR A 176 -8.08 11.36 -5.41
CA THR A 176 -8.09 11.52 -6.87
C THR A 176 -7.15 12.65 -7.28
N TYR A 177 -6.34 12.42 -8.30
CA TYR A 177 -5.50 13.43 -8.93
C TYR A 177 -5.60 13.34 -10.45
N VAL A 178 -5.63 14.50 -11.11
CA VAL A 178 -5.62 14.60 -12.58
C VAL A 178 -4.31 15.22 -13.00
N SER A 179 -3.39 14.36 -13.42
CA SER A 179 -2.10 14.75 -13.99
C SER A 179 -2.32 15.17 -15.44
N LYS A 180 -1.97 16.41 -15.79
CA LYS A 180 -2.30 16.97 -17.11
C LYS A 180 -1.36 16.43 -18.20
N ASP A 181 -1.79 16.49 -19.46
CA ASP A 181 -0.90 16.24 -20.60
C ASP A 181 0.31 17.17 -20.54
N GLY A 182 1.51 16.60 -20.68
CA GLY A 182 2.80 17.29 -20.58
C GLY A 182 3.32 17.50 -19.16
N GLU A 183 2.56 17.13 -18.12
CA GLU A 183 3.03 17.22 -16.73
C GLU A 183 4.29 16.38 -16.52
N GLU A 184 5.36 17.00 -16.00
CA GLU A 184 6.71 16.42 -15.87
C GLU A 184 7.28 15.83 -17.18
N GLY A 185 6.70 16.18 -18.34
CA GLY A 185 7.10 15.70 -19.67
C GLY A 185 6.35 14.46 -20.16
N TYR A 186 5.38 13.92 -19.39
CA TYR A 186 4.61 12.74 -19.77
C TYR A 186 3.44 13.06 -20.70
N PRO A 187 3.15 12.23 -21.73
CA PRO A 187 2.00 12.42 -22.61
C PRO A 187 0.68 12.00 -21.95
N GLY A 188 -0.42 12.66 -22.32
CA GLY A 188 -1.78 12.32 -21.94
C GLY A 188 -2.19 12.86 -20.59
N ASN A 189 -3.45 13.29 -20.50
CA ASN A 189 -4.08 13.46 -19.20
C ASN A 189 -4.21 12.08 -18.55
N LEU A 190 -3.86 11.98 -17.28
CA LEU A 190 -3.99 10.77 -16.49
C LEU A 190 -4.83 11.08 -15.26
N THR A 191 -6.01 10.47 -15.18
CA THR A 191 -6.81 10.47 -13.95
C THR A 191 -6.37 9.30 -13.11
N VAL A 192 -5.87 9.58 -11.91
CA VAL A 192 -5.41 8.58 -10.95
C VAL A 192 -6.31 8.59 -9.74
N VAL A 193 -6.69 7.40 -9.28
CA VAL A 193 -7.43 7.20 -8.03
C VAL A 193 -6.63 6.24 -7.16
N VAL A 194 -6.32 6.66 -5.94
CA VAL A 194 -5.73 5.82 -4.91
C VAL A 194 -6.73 5.65 -3.78
N THR A 195 -7.05 4.42 -3.44
CA THR A 195 -7.94 4.12 -2.30
C THR A 195 -7.15 3.38 -1.23
N TYR A 196 -7.01 4.01 -0.06
CA TYR A 196 -6.50 3.36 1.14
C TYR A 196 -7.66 2.80 1.94
N THR A 197 -7.60 1.52 2.31
CA THR A 197 -8.58 0.85 3.17
C THR A 197 -7.86 0.25 4.37
N LEU A 198 -8.26 0.66 5.57
CA LEU A 198 -7.80 0.04 6.81
C LEU A 198 -8.78 -1.05 7.24
N THR A 199 -8.38 -2.30 7.04
CA THR A 199 -9.24 -3.46 7.33
C THR A 199 -9.30 -3.79 8.82
N GLY A 200 -10.31 -4.55 9.25
CA GLY A 200 -10.43 -5.06 10.62
C GLY A 200 -9.33 -6.05 11.05
N PHE A 201 -8.52 -6.55 10.11
CA PHE A 201 -7.47 -7.54 10.34
C PHE A 201 -6.05 -6.92 10.25
N ASN A 202 -5.91 -5.67 10.72
CA ASN A 202 -4.64 -4.93 10.75
C ASN A 202 -3.90 -4.90 9.41
N ALA A 203 -4.64 -4.73 8.32
CA ALA A 203 -4.05 -4.56 7.00
C ALA A 203 -4.43 -3.21 6.39
N LEU A 204 -3.42 -2.47 5.93
CA LEU A 204 -3.55 -1.32 5.06
C LEU A 204 -3.51 -1.80 3.61
N LYS A 205 -4.67 -1.79 2.95
CA LYS A 205 -4.80 -2.08 1.52
C LYS A 205 -4.77 -0.79 0.72
N ILE A 206 -3.99 -0.76 -0.35
CA ILE A 206 -3.85 0.35 -1.28
C ILE A 206 -4.26 -0.16 -2.65
N ASP A 207 -5.33 0.39 -3.20
CA ASP A 207 -5.74 0.15 -4.59
C ASP A 207 -5.37 1.36 -5.43
N TYR A 208 -4.76 1.10 -6.58
CA TYR A 208 -4.35 2.09 -7.56
C TYR A 208 -5.16 1.88 -8.82
N GLU A 209 -5.82 2.93 -9.31
CA GLU A 209 -6.53 2.92 -10.57
C GLU A 209 -6.11 4.11 -11.41
N ALA A 210 -5.96 3.92 -12.72
CA ALA A 210 -5.74 5.06 -13.61
C ALA A 210 -6.32 4.85 -15.02
N THR A 211 -6.73 5.94 -15.64
CA THR A 211 -7.16 5.99 -17.04
C THR A 211 -6.56 7.21 -17.73
N THR A 212 -6.36 7.09 -19.05
CA THR A 212 -5.71 8.13 -19.84
C THR A 212 -6.40 8.38 -21.18
N ASP A 213 -6.22 9.59 -21.73
CA ASP A 213 -6.68 9.97 -23.06
C ASP A 213 -5.59 9.82 -24.16
N LYS A 214 -4.35 9.50 -23.78
CA LYS A 214 -3.25 9.19 -24.70
C LYS A 214 -2.34 8.12 -24.11
N ALA A 215 -1.72 7.30 -24.96
CA ALA A 215 -0.79 6.28 -24.47
C ALA A 215 0.32 6.90 -23.62
N THR A 216 0.61 6.31 -22.45
CA THR A 216 1.57 6.87 -21.48
C THR A 216 2.12 5.77 -20.57
N PRO A 217 3.38 5.87 -20.10
CA PRO A 217 3.88 4.99 -19.05
C PRO A 217 3.25 5.34 -17.70
N VAL A 218 2.85 4.32 -16.94
CA VAL A 218 2.33 4.45 -15.57
C VAL A 218 2.94 3.35 -14.71
N ASN A 219 3.53 3.74 -13.59
CA ASN A 219 4.01 2.83 -12.56
C ASN A 219 3.82 3.52 -11.21
N LEU A 220 2.86 3.07 -10.42
CA LEU A 220 2.50 3.71 -9.15
C LEU A 220 2.89 2.82 -7.98
N THR A 221 3.45 3.42 -6.94
CA THR A 221 3.77 2.76 -5.68
C THR A 221 3.58 3.70 -4.50
N ASN A 222 3.61 3.16 -3.29
CA ASN A 222 3.71 3.93 -2.06
C ASN A 222 5.11 3.77 -1.46
N HIS A 223 5.75 4.88 -1.10
CA HIS A 223 7.14 4.92 -0.65
C HIS A 223 7.25 5.06 0.89
N SER A 224 6.40 4.35 1.65
CA SER A 224 6.53 4.25 3.11
C SER A 224 7.84 3.57 3.51
N TYR A 225 8.51 4.18 4.50
CA TYR A 225 9.67 3.63 5.17
C TYR A 225 9.22 3.02 6.50
N PHE A 226 9.56 1.76 6.72
CA PHE A 226 9.12 1.00 7.88
C PHE A 226 10.26 0.74 8.85
N ASN A 227 9.99 0.92 10.14
CA ASN A 227 10.79 0.38 11.22
C ASN A 227 9.88 -0.23 12.29
N LEU A 228 9.72 -1.55 12.22
CA LEU A 228 8.82 -2.30 13.10
C LEU A 228 9.25 -2.31 14.59
N SER A 229 10.46 -1.85 14.92
CA SER A 229 10.86 -1.72 16.34
C SER A 229 10.10 -0.59 17.04
N ALA A 230 9.44 0.27 16.28
CA ALA A 230 8.72 1.45 16.76
C ALA A 230 9.57 2.34 17.70
N GLY A 231 10.78 2.66 17.26
CA GLY A 231 11.72 3.50 18.02
C GLY A 231 12.50 2.80 19.14
N LYS A 232 12.25 1.50 19.42
CA LYS A 232 13.09 0.71 20.34
C LYS A 232 14.52 0.53 19.82
N GLU A 233 14.68 0.42 18.50
CA GLU A 233 15.96 0.40 17.79
C GLU A 233 16.07 1.62 16.88
N LYS A 234 17.32 2.05 16.62
CA LYS A 234 17.59 3.22 15.75
C LYS A 234 17.69 2.87 14.27
N ASP A 235 17.88 1.60 13.95
CA ASP A 235 18.05 1.10 12.60
C ASP A 235 17.32 -0.23 12.37
N ILE A 236 17.27 -0.65 11.11
CA ILE A 236 16.60 -1.88 10.67
C ILE A 236 17.54 -3.08 10.48
N LEU A 237 18.82 -3.00 10.88
CA LEU A 237 19.81 -4.03 10.55
C LEU A 237 19.52 -5.38 11.23
N ASN A 238 18.75 -5.35 12.31
CA ASN A 238 18.29 -6.54 13.04
C ASN A 238 16.94 -7.10 12.55
N HIS A 239 16.22 -6.38 11.68
CA HIS A 239 15.01 -6.90 11.06
C HIS A 239 15.36 -8.12 10.20
N ILE A 240 14.46 -9.08 10.19
CA ILE A 240 14.56 -10.30 9.39
C ILE A 240 13.63 -10.13 8.20
N VAL A 241 14.19 -10.24 6.99
CA VAL A 241 13.44 -10.08 5.75
C VAL A 241 13.41 -11.42 5.01
N THR A 242 12.25 -11.73 4.43
CA THR A 242 12.07 -12.79 3.43
C THR A 242 11.40 -12.19 2.21
N ILE A 243 11.95 -12.39 1.02
CA ILE A 243 11.39 -11.91 -0.25
C ILE A 243 11.10 -13.13 -1.13
N ASN A 244 9.87 -13.23 -1.60
CA ASN A 244 9.40 -14.30 -2.46
C ASN A 244 9.81 -14.04 -3.93
N ALA A 245 11.12 -14.06 -4.19
CA ALA A 245 11.71 -13.76 -5.49
C ALA A 245 13.00 -14.55 -5.71
N ASP A 246 13.13 -15.21 -6.86
CA ASP A 246 14.34 -15.96 -7.24
C ASP A 246 15.32 -15.13 -8.08
N GLN A 247 14.87 -13.96 -8.54
CA GLN A 247 15.62 -13.07 -9.43
C GLN A 247 15.44 -11.60 -9.01
N PHE A 248 16.39 -10.76 -9.43
CA PHE A 248 16.33 -9.31 -9.33
C PHE A 248 16.76 -8.68 -10.66
N THR A 249 16.42 -7.41 -10.88
CA THR A 249 16.89 -6.67 -12.06
C THR A 249 18.31 -6.15 -11.80
N ALA A 250 19.31 -6.71 -12.49
CA ALA A 250 20.69 -6.26 -12.34
C ALA A 250 20.87 -4.85 -12.91
N THR A 251 21.56 -3.97 -12.18
CA THR A 251 21.71 -2.55 -12.52
C THR A 251 23.14 -2.17 -12.89
N ASP A 252 23.27 -1.06 -13.62
CA ASP A 252 24.55 -0.38 -13.85
C ASP A 252 24.93 0.55 -12.67
N GLU A 253 26.06 1.24 -12.79
CA GLU A 253 26.57 2.18 -11.79
C GLU A 253 25.66 3.39 -11.52
N THR A 254 24.67 3.64 -12.39
CA THR A 254 23.66 4.70 -12.24
C THR A 254 22.31 4.17 -11.72
N LEU A 255 22.28 2.90 -11.30
CA LEU A 255 21.11 2.19 -10.80
C LEU A 255 20.01 1.98 -11.86
N ILE A 256 20.38 2.01 -13.14
CA ILE A 256 19.47 1.65 -14.24
C ILE A 256 19.57 0.14 -14.51
N PRO A 257 18.45 -0.58 -14.65
CA PRO A 257 18.49 -1.99 -15.04
C PRO A 257 19.19 -2.19 -16.39
N THR A 258 20.07 -3.17 -16.44
CA THR A 258 20.77 -3.61 -17.67
C THR A 258 19.87 -4.39 -18.62
N GLY A 259 18.65 -4.75 -18.18
CA GLY A 259 17.75 -5.70 -18.84
C GLY A 259 17.94 -7.16 -18.39
N GLU A 260 18.98 -7.47 -17.60
CA GLU A 260 19.22 -8.80 -17.06
C GLU A 260 18.38 -9.06 -15.79
N LEU A 261 17.72 -10.22 -15.75
CA LEU A 261 17.09 -10.76 -14.55
C LEU A 261 18.04 -11.79 -13.90
N ALA A 262 18.90 -11.30 -13.00
CA ALA A 262 19.94 -12.12 -12.37
C ALA A 262 19.38 -12.95 -11.20
N PRO A 263 19.87 -14.18 -10.98
CA PRO A 263 19.44 -15.00 -9.85
C PRO A 263 19.93 -14.41 -8.52
N VAL A 264 19.09 -14.47 -7.48
CA VAL A 264 19.51 -14.05 -6.12
C VAL A 264 20.41 -15.09 -5.46
N LYS A 265 20.22 -16.38 -5.78
CA LYS A 265 20.87 -17.50 -5.12
C LYS A 265 22.40 -17.41 -5.19
N GLY A 266 23.05 -17.53 -4.03
CA GLY A 266 24.51 -17.46 -3.92
C GLY A 266 25.08 -16.03 -4.00
N THR A 267 24.23 -15.02 -3.94
CA THR A 267 24.62 -13.61 -3.87
C THR A 267 24.25 -13.02 -2.49
N PRO A 268 24.81 -11.85 -2.11
CA PRO A 268 24.35 -11.11 -0.93
C PRO A 268 22.86 -10.71 -0.97
N TYR A 269 22.23 -10.75 -2.14
CA TYR A 269 20.83 -10.38 -2.37
C TYR A 269 19.84 -11.52 -2.10
N ASP A 270 20.30 -12.69 -1.63
CA ASP A 270 19.43 -13.84 -1.37
C ASP A 270 18.60 -13.71 -0.08
N PHE A 271 17.41 -13.14 -0.21
CA PHE A 271 16.38 -13.11 0.85
C PHE A 271 15.29 -14.17 0.65
N THR A 272 15.53 -15.24 -0.12
CA THR A 272 14.53 -16.30 -0.33
C THR A 272 14.21 -17.09 0.95
N THR A 273 15.08 -16.98 1.94
CA THR A 273 14.90 -17.47 3.30
C THR A 273 15.03 -16.33 4.30
N PRO A 274 14.40 -16.41 5.50
CA PRO A 274 14.50 -15.38 6.52
C PRO A 274 15.95 -15.04 6.85
N THR A 275 16.35 -13.79 6.56
CA THR A 275 17.73 -13.31 6.69
C THR A 275 17.74 -11.94 7.36
N ARG A 276 18.65 -11.72 8.31
CA ARG A 276 18.80 -10.38 8.92
C ARG A 276 19.30 -9.39 7.87
N VAL A 277 18.73 -8.19 7.82
CA VAL A 277 19.15 -7.18 6.83
C VAL A 277 20.65 -6.91 6.89
N GLY A 278 21.20 -6.76 8.10
CA GLY A 278 22.63 -6.51 8.31
C GLY A 278 23.55 -7.71 8.08
N GLU A 279 23.03 -8.92 7.84
CA GLU A 279 23.87 -10.14 7.77
C GLU A 279 24.89 -10.10 6.63
N ARG A 280 24.50 -9.54 5.48
CA ARG A 280 25.30 -9.55 4.24
C ARG A 280 25.56 -8.16 3.68
N ILE A 281 25.15 -7.12 4.40
CA ILE A 281 25.20 -5.73 3.92
C ILE A 281 26.64 -5.27 3.66
N ASP A 282 27.62 -5.76 4.42
CA ASP A 282 29.05 -5.46 4.27
C ASP A 282 29.68 -6.08 3.00
N ASN A 283 28.98 -7.03 2.36
CA ASN A 283 29.44 -7.65 1.10
C ASN A 283 29.00 -6.86 -0.13
N LEU A 284 28.24 -5.77 0.05
CA LEU A 284 27.75 -4.95 -1.03
C LEU A 284 28.83 -3.94 -1.44
N GLN A 285 28.94 -3.66 -2.74
CA GLN A 285 29.81 -2.58 -3.26
C GLN A 285 29.23 -1.18 -2.98
N GLY A 286 28.03 -1.10 -2.40
CA GLY A 286 27.35 0.12 -1.96
C GLY A 286 27.03 0.09 -0.46
N TYR A 287 26.27 1.08 -0.01
CA TYR A 287 25.96 1.26 1.42
C TYR A 287 24.65 0.59 1.86
N GLY A 288 24.05 -0.31 1.07
CA GLY A 288 22.80 -0.97 1.42
C GLY A 288 22.10 -1.59 0.23
N TYR A 289 20.90 -2.11 0.45
CA TYR A 289 20.08 -2.66 -0.64
C TYR A 289 19.27 -1.54 -1.28
N ASP A 290 19.24 -1.52 -2.61
CA ASP A 290 18.36 -0.71 -3.46
C ASP A 290 18.13 -1.48 -4.77
N LEU A 291 17.36 -2.57 -4.70
CA LEU A 291 17.13 -3.45 -5.84
C LEU A 291 15.65 -3.79 -6.03
N ASN A 292 15.23 -3.88 -7.28
CA ASN A 292 13.94 -4.45 -7.65
C ASN A 292 14.03 -5.98 -7.75
N TYR A 293 13.29 -6.67 -6.91
CA TYR A 293 13.12 -8.12 -6.91
C TYR A 293 11.97 -8.51 -7.84
N VAL A 294 12.13 -9.59 -8.60
CA VAL A 294 11.09 -10.17 -9.46
C VAL A 294 10.18 -11.06 -8.61
N VAL A 295 8.98 -10.57 -8.29
CA VAL A 295 8.05 -11.25 -7.39
C VAL A 295 7.54 -12.53 -8.04
N ARG A 296 7.66 -13.66 -7.33
CA ARG A 296 7.22 -14.97 -7.81
C ARG A 296 5.71 -14.97 -8.02
N ASN A 297 5.29 -15.22 -9.26
CA ASN A 297 3.89 -15.13 -9.71
C ASN A 297 3.25 -13.74 -9.57
N GLY A 298 4.05 -12.67 -9.49
CA GLY A 298 3.57 -11.28 -9.55
C GLY A 298 3.11 -10.90 -10.96
N GLY A 299 2.33 -9.83 -11.08
CA GLY A 299 1.78 -9.32 -12.33
C GLY A 299 0.48 -9.99 -12.81
N GLU A 300 0.03 -11.06 -12.16
CA GLU A 300 -1.17 -11.82 -12.58
C GLU A 300 -2.32 -11.70 -11.56
N LYS A 301 -2.00 -11.78 -10.28
CA LYS A 301 -2.95 -11.82 -9.16
C LYS A 301 -2.28 -11.35 -7.88
N LEU A 302 -3.08 -11.12 -6.84
CA LEU A 302 -2.56 -10.77 -5.52
C LEU A 302 -1.77 -11.96 -4.94
N VAL A 303 -0.48 -11.77 -4.73
CA VAL A 303 0.45 -12.78 -4.18
C VAL A 303 1.23 -12.23 -2.99
N HIS A 304 1.69 -13.11 -2.11
CA HIS A 304 2.59 -12.76 -1.02
C HIS A 304 4.00 -12.50 -1.56
N ALA A 305 4.49 -11.27 -1.42
CA ALA A 305 5.75 -10.81 -2.00
C ALA A 305 6.89 -10.77 -0.99
N ALA A 306 6.64 -10.37 0.26
CA ALA A 306 7.67 -10.26 1.28
C ALA A 306 7.11 -10.36 2.71
N THR A 307 7.97 -10.75 3.65
CA THR A 307 7.74 -10.69 5.09
C THR A 307 8.88 -9.94 5.76
N VAL A 308 8.56 -9.07 6.70
CA VAL A 308 9.51 -8.40 7.59
C VAL A 308 9.14 -8.74 9.02
N GLU A 309 10.11 -9.23 9.80
CA GLU A 309 9.95 -9.53 11.22
C GLU A 309 10.92 -8.68 12.03
N GLU A 310 10.47 -8.18 13.18
CA GLU A 310 11.34 -7.49 14.14
C GLU A 310 11.34 -8.25 15.47
N PRO A 311 12.44 -8.92 15.83
CA PRO A 311 12.47 -9.86 16.94
C PRO A 311 12.19 -9.26 18.32
N THR A 312 12.54 -7.99 18.59
CA THR A 312 12.44 -7.42 19.94
C THR A 312 11.00 -7.06 20.33
N THR A 313 10.21 -6.55 19.37
CA THR A 313 8.78 -6.25 19.56
C THR A 313 7.90 -7.43 19.21
N GLY A 314 8.37 -8.34 18.33
CA GLY A 314 7.56 -9.41 17.77
C GLY A 314 6.64 -8.94 16.64
N ARG A 315 6.70 -7.68 16.21
CA ARG A 315 5.91 -7.20 15.08
C ARG A 315 6.34 -7.88 13.79
N VAL A 316 5.35 -8.20 12.97
CA VAL A 316 5.52 -8.76 11.63
C VAL A 316 4.72 -7.93 10.64
N MET A 317 5.30 -7.70 9.47
CA MET A 317 4.63 -7.11 8.31
C MET A 317 4.73 -8.07 7.12
N GLU A 318 3.59 -8.47 6.56
CA GLU A 318 3.48 -9.19 5.30
C GLU A 318 3.08 -8.23 4.19
N VAL A 319 3.75 -8.31 3.05
CA VAL A 319 3.41 -7.53 1.84
C VAL A 319 2.80 -8.46 0.82
N HIS A 320 1.58 -8.13 0.37
CA HIS A 320 0.93 -8.80 -0.75
C HIS A 320 0.71 -7.81 -1.88
N THR A 321 0.90 -8.21 -3.13
CA THR A 321 0.73 -7.30 -4.26
C THR A 321 0.32 -8.02 -5.54
N THR A 322 -0.34 -7.29 -6.45
CA THR A 322 -0.55 -7.69 -7.85
C THR A 322 0.63 -7.31 -8.75
N GLN A 323 1.53 -6.43 -8.28
CA GLN A 323 2.67 -5.95 -9.06
C GLN A 323 3.68 -7.06 -9.39
N PRO A 324 4.42 -6.97 -10.51
CA PRO A 324 5.42 -7.97 -10.90
C PRO A 324 6.73 -7.83 -10.12
N GLY A 325 7.01 -6.66 -9.53
CA GLY A 325 8.25 -6.36 -8.83
C GLY A 325 8.04 -5.74 -7.46
N ILE A 326 9.09 -5.76 -6.64
CA ILE A 326 9.15 -5.04 -5.37
C ILE A 326 10.54 -4.45 -5.16
N GLN A 327 10.63 -3.12 -5.00
CA GLN A 327 11.87 -2.46 -4.61
C GLN A 327 12.11 -2.72 -3.13
N PHE A 328 13.28 -3.25 -2.79
CA PHE A 328 13.75 -3.30 -1.41
C PHE A 328 14.88 -2.29 -1.23
N TYR A 329 14.60 -1.25 -0.46
CA TYR A 329 15.52 -0.16 -0.18
C TYR A 329 15.75 -0.01 1.33
N THR A 330 17.00 0.08 1.78
CA THR A 330 17.34 0.17 3.21
C THR A 330 17.70 1.57 3.68
N ALA A 331 17.13 2.62 3.08
CA ALA A 331 17.25 4.00 3.55
C ALA A 331 18.70 4.47 3.79
N PHE A 332 19.66 3.98 2.99
CA PHE A 332 21.07 4.21 3.27
C PHE A 332 21.55 5.64 2.92
N HIS A 333 20.72 6.41 2.22
CA HIS A 333 20.96 7.84 1.96
C HIS A 333 20.53 8.76 3.09
N LEU A 334 19.77 8.27 4.08
CA LEU A 334 19.49 9.06 5.28
C LEU A 334 20.80 9.33 6.03
N ASP A 335 20.98 10.57 6.50
CA ASP A 335 22.26 11.06 7.03
C ASP A 335 22.13 11.70 8.43
N GLY A 336 20.95 11.63 9.05
CA GLY A 336 20.69 12.21 10.36
C GLY A 336 20.35 13.70 10.35
N THR A 337 20.13 14.30 9.17
CA THR A 337 19.68 15.71 9.07
C THR A 337 18.17 15.86 9.26
N LEU A 338 17.39 14.80 9.03
CA LEU A 338 15.94 14.80 9.19
C LEU A 338 15.55 14.36 10.59
N THR A 339 14.62 15.11 11.19
CA THR A 339 13.99 14.77 12.47
C THR A 339 12.50 14.61 12.24
N GLY A 340 12.00 13.41 12.47
CA GLY A 340 10.59 13.06 12.28
C GLY A 340 9.83 12.92 13.59
N HIS A 341 8.86 12.01 13.58
CA HIS A 341 7.98 11.74 14.73
C HIS A 341 8.72 11.62 16.06
N ASN A 342 8.11 12.18 17.10
CA ASN A 342 8.64 12.13 18.48
C ASN A 342 10.08 12.67 18.60
N ASN A 343 10.45 13.63 17.74
CA ASN A 343 11.79 14.19 17.66
C ASN A 343 12.89 13.14 17.40
N THR A 344 12.55 12.11 16.62
CA THR A 344 13.47 11.02 16.25
C THR A 344 14.31 11.44 15.05
N THR A 345 15.63 11.43 15.20
CA THR A 345 16.56 11.68 14.10
C THR A 345 16.70 10.44 13.22
N TYR A 346 16.44 10.58 11.92
CA TYR A 346 16.54 9.50 10.95
C TYR A 346 17.94 9.42 10.34
N ASN A 347 18.72 8.48 10.84
CA ASN A 347 20.06 8.16 10.34
C ASN A 347 20.01 7.12 9.22
N ARG A 348 21.18 6.83 8.65
CA ARG A 348 21.36 5.69 7.73
C ARG A 348 20.72 4.43 8.32
N TYR A 349 19.94 3.72 7.50
CA TYR A 349 19.22 2.51 7.90
C TYR A 349 18.08 2.73 8.91
N ALA A 350 17.59 3.95 9.11
CA ALA A 350 16.49 4.19 10.06
C ALA A 350 15.18 3.46 9.69
N GLY A 351 14.99 3.09 8.42
CA GLY A 351 13.85 2.34 7.93
C GLY A 351 14.17 1.52 6.68
N LEU A 352 13.21 0.72 6.24
CA LEU A 352 13.24 0.01 4.95
C LEU A 352 11.98 0.29 4.13
N CYS A 353 12.09 0.31 2.80
CA CYS A 353 10.96 0.41 1.88
C CYS A 353 10.74 -0.94 1.18
N LEU A 354 9.47 -1.23 0.88
CA LEU A 354 9.03 -2.39 0.12
C LEU A 354 8.02 -1.93 -0.94
N GLU A 355 8.53 -1.26 -1.97
CA GLU A 355 7.72 -0.58 -2.98
C GLU A 355 7.29 -1.57 -4.06
N ALA A 356 6.05 -2.05 -3.99
CA ALA A 356 5.50 -2.93 -5.02
C ALA A 356 5.25 -2.14 -6.32
N GLN A 357 5.86 -2.56 -7.43
CA GLN A 357 5.94 -1.77 -8.66
C GLN A 357 6.16 -2.64 -9.91
N HIS A 358 5.99 -2.03 -11.09
CA HIS A 358 6.64 -2.52 -12.31
C HIS A 358 8.15 -2.30 -12.25
N PHE A 359 8.90 -3.03 -13.07
CA PHE A 359 10.36 -2.95 -13.04
C PHE A 359 10.85 -1.55 -13.43
N PRO A 360 11.92 -1.03 -12.82
CA PRO A 360 12.51 0.23 -13.23
C PRO A 360 12.88 0.22 -14.72
N ASP A 361 12.80 1.38 -15.37
CA ASP A 361 13.14 1.57 -16.78
C ASP A 361 12.35 0.69 -17.79
N SER A 362 11.23 0.08 -17.40
CA SER A 362 10.37 -0.72 -18.30
C SER A 362 9.99 -0.03 -19.62
N PRO A 363 9.75 1.31 -19.70
CA PRO A 363 9.53 2.00 -20.97
C PRO A 363 10.66 1.85 -22.01
N ASN A 364 11.88 1.51 -21.58
CA ASN A 364 13.05 1.32 -22.43
C ASN A 364 13.51 -0.15 -22.50
N GLN A 365 12.81 -1.08 -21.85
CA GLN A 365 13.22 -2.48 -21.68
C GLN A 365 12.13 -3.41 -22.23
N GLU A 366 12.18 -3.74 -23.52
CA GLU A 366 11.15 -4.52 -24.22
C GLU A 366 10.84 -5.89 -23.58
N ARG A 367 11.77 -6.46 -22.82
CA ARG A 367 11.62 -7.77 -22.16
C ARG A 367 10.98 -7.69 -20.77
N PHE A 368 10.82 -6.48 -20.23
CA PHE A 368 10.16 -6.27 -18.95
C PHE A 368 8.64 -6.20 -19.12
N PRO A 369 7.85 -6.46 -18.06
CA PRO A 369 6.42 -6.24 -18.09
C PRO A 369 6.09 -4.81 -18.54
N SER A 370 5.20 -4.68 -19.53
CA SER A 370 4.85 -3.38 -20.08
C SER A 370 4.16 -2.51 -19.03
N SER A 371 4.69 -1.31 -18.82
CA SER A 371 4.10 -0.27 -17.98
C SER A 371 3.31 0.77 -18.79
N ILE A 372 3.07 0.54 -20.09
CA ILE A 372 2.32 1.45 -20.95
C ILE A 372 0.83 1.16 -20.84
N ILE A 373 0.04 2.20 -20.58
CA ILE A 373 -1.43 2.14 -20.69
C ILE A 373 -1.90 2.99 -21.87
N ARG A 374 -3.00 2.58 -22.50
CA ARG A 374 -3.59 3.24 -23.66
C ARG A 374 -5.05 3.67 -23.42
N PRO A 375 -5.59 4.59 -24.24
CA PRO A 375 -6.99 4.98 -24.13
C PRO A 375 -7.94 3.78 -24.24
N GLY A 376 -8.88 3.68 -23.29
CA GLY A 376 -9.81 2.55 -23.18
C GLY A 376 -9.32 1.41 -22.29
N GLU A 377 -8.04 1.40 -21.91
CA GLU A 377 -7.49 0.49 -20.91
C GLU A 377 -7.60 1.09 -19.50
N LYS A 378 -7.57 0.24 -18.48
CA LYS A 378 -7.56 0.64 -17.08
C LYS A 378 -6.31 0.08 -16.40
N TYR A 379 -5.49 0.95 -15.82
CA TYR A 379 -4.48 0.55 -14.85
C TYR A 379 -5.19 0.14 -13.55
N SER A 380 -4.82 -1.00 -12.98
CA SER A 380 -5.40 -1.50 -11.74
C SER A 380 -4.38 -2.35 -11.00
N GLU A 381 -3.90 -1.85 -9.86
CA GLU A 381 -2.93 -2.56 -9.02
C GLU A 381 -3.37 -2.50 -7.56
N THR A 382 -2.97 -3.50 -6.76
CA THR A 382 -3.26 -3.56 -5.34
C THR A 382 -2.00 -3.95 -4.57
N THR A 383 -1.74 -3.25 -3.47
CA THR A 383 -0.74 -3.62 -2.46
C THR A 383 -1.38 -3.68 -1.09
N VAL A 384 -1.00 -4.66 -0.28
CA VAL A 384 -1.51 -4.85 1.08
C VAL A 384 -0.33 -4.99 2.03
N TYR A 385 -0.22 -4.05 2.98
CA TYR A 385 0.66 -4.17 4.14
C TYR A 385 -0.16 -4.72 5.31
N LYS A 386 0.03 -5.99 5.62
CA LYS A 386 -0.68 -6.68 6.71
C LYS A 386 0.24 -6.83 7.91
N PHE A 387 -0.20 -6.33 9.05
CA PHE A 387 0.55 -6.34 10.29
C PHE A 387 0.03 -7.40 11.24
N GLY A 388 0.95 -8.01 11.97
CA GLY A 388 0.66 -9.02 12.98
C GLY A 388 1.76 -9.10 14.02
N VAL A 389 1.68 -10.14 14.83
CA VAL A 389 2.62 -10.40 15.90
C VAL A 389 3.05 -11.87 15.83
N LYS A 390 4.34 -12.13 16.04
CA LYS A 390 4.91 -13.45 16.25
C LYS A 390 5.30 -13.62 17.71
N GLU A 391 4.90 -14.75 18.30
CA GLU A 391 5.16 -15.09 19.70
C GLU A 391 6.65 -15.24 20.02
#